data_AF-Q26DD9-F1
#
_entry.id   AF-Q26DD9-F1
#
_cell.length_a   1.000
_cell.length_b   1.000
_cell.length_c   1.000
_cell.angle_alpha   90.00
_cell.angle_beta   90.00
_cell.angle_gamma   90.00
#
_symmetry.space_group_name_H-M   'P 1'
#
loop_
_entity.id
_entity.type
_entity.pdbx_description
1 polymer ?
#
loop_
_entity_poly.entity_id
_entity_poly.type
_entity_poly.pdbx_seq_one_letter_code
_entity_poly.pdbx_strand_id
1 'polypeptide(L)'
;MNGFKLVTALFLFIVAIPLQQQPEGVLITVEKGHKKITYYAENVTENDIDLFFKVNSTGFRRSADRPMIETIPAKTKKALITLIPLKGKDTTHTYIAVVTKKENNIELRKTDTIIKDVMRIDPRKKKN
;
A
#
# COMPACT_ATOMS: atom_id res chain seq x y z
N MET A 1 2.25 22.91 40.25
CA MET A 1 2.16 21.48 39.85
C MET A 1 1.31 21.25 38.59
N ASN A 2 1.16 22.26 37.72
CA ASN A 2 0.28 22.18 36.52
C ASN A 2 1.08 22.16 35.21
N GLY A 3 2.31 22.68 35.20
CA GLY A 3 3.20 22.66 34.02
C GLY A 3 3.65 21.26 33.63
N PHE A 4 3.96 20.40 34.62
CA PHE A 4 4.36 19.01 34.33
C PHE A 4 3.22 18.24 33.64
N LYS A 5 1.97 18.42 34.08
CA LYS A 5 0.77 17.80 33.48
C LYS A 5 0.51 18.28 32.04
N LEU A 6 0.73 19.55 31.75
CA LEU A 6 0.62 20.10 30.38
C LEU A 6 1.70 19.53 29.46
N VAL A 7 2.92 19.37 29.96
CA VAL A 7 4.02 18.74 29.21
C VAL A 7 3.74 17.26 28.96
N THR A 8 3.20 16.53 29.95
CA THR A 8 2.80 15.13 29.76
C THR A 8 1.66 14.98 28.75
N ALA A 9 0.67 15.88 28.79
CA ALA A 9 -0.44 15.88 27.83
C ALA A 9 0.01 16.18 26.40
N LEU A 10 0.98 17.10 26.23
CA LEU A 10 1.58 17.40 24.93
C LEU A 10 2.38 16.20 24.38
N PHE A 11 3.12 15.50 25.24
CA PHE A 11 3.89 14.31 24.85
C PHE A 11 2.98 13.15 24.37
N LEU A 12 1.83 12.95 25.04
CA LEU A 12 0.85 11.92 24.63
C LEU A 12 0.17 12.22 23.28
N PHE A 13 0.02 13.49 22.90
CA PHE A 13 -0.60 13.87 21.63
C PHE A 13 0.30 13.59 20.42
N ILE A 14 1.63 13.64 20.59
CA ILE A 14 2.59 13.43 19.49
C ILE A 14 2.64 11.95 19.05
N VAL A 15 2.39 11.01 19.96
CA VAL A 15 2.45 9.56 19.67
C VAL A 15 1.26 9.07 18.84
N ALA A 16 0.15 9.82 18.79
CA ALA A 16 -1.09 9.39 18.15
C ALA A 16 -1.15 9.61 16.62
N ILE A 17 -0.11 10.18 15.99
CA ILE A 17 -0.13 10.44 14.55
C ILE A 17 0.13 9.12 13.81
N PRO A 18 -0.82 8.60 13.00
CA PRO A 18 -0.60 7.39 12.22
C PRO A 18 0.49 7.65 11.17
N LEU A 19 1.66 7.04 11.34
CA LEU A 19 2.69 6.99 10.31
C LEU A 19 2.22 6.04 9.19
N GLN A 20 1.89 6.58 8.02
CA GLN A 20 1.76 5.75 6.83
C GLN A 20 3.15 5.29 6.40
N GLN A 21 3.42 4.00 6.59
CA GLN A 21 4.68 3.38 6.23
C GLN A 21 4.86 3.37 4.71
N GLN A 22 5.97 3.95 4.26
CA GLN A 22 6.37 3.94 2.86
C GLN A 22 6.97 2.57 2.51
N PRO A 23 6.66 2.01 1.32
CA PRO A 23 7.30 0.79 0.87
C PRO A 23 8.79 1.01 0.55
N GLU A 24 9.60 -0.04 0.68
CA GLU A 24 11.04 0.02 0.39
C GLU A 24 11.29 0.41 -1.08
N GLY A 25 12.12 1.42 -1.32
CA GLY A 25 12.53 1.84 -2.67
C GLY A 25 11.47 2.59 -3.50
N VAL A 26 10.27 2.82 -2.96
CA VAL A 26 9.20 3.56 -3.64
C VAL A 26 8.62 4.64 -2.73
N LEU A 27 8.58 5.87 -3.22
CA LEU A 27 7.95 7.00 -2.53
C LEU A 27 6.52 7.20 -3.05
N ILE A 28 5.53 7.02 -2.17
CA ILE A 28 4.13 7.31 -2.45
C ILE A 28 3.82 8.74 -2.02
N THR A 29 3.41 9.56 -3.00
CA THR A 29 3.00 10.96 -2.79
C THR A 29 1.54 11.16 -3.15
N VAL A 30 0.89 12.07 -2.43
CA VAL A 30 -0.53 12.40 -2.61
C VAL A 30 -0.63 13.87 -2.99
N GLU A 31 -1.05 14.15 -4.23
CA GLU A 31 -1.19 15.50 -4.73
C GLU A 31 -2.68 15.89 -4.78
N LYS A 32 -3.02 17.00 -4.12
CA LYS A 32 -4.38 17.56 -4.16
C LYS A 32 -4.49 18.52 -5.35
N GLY A 33 -5.35 18.20 -6.31
CA GLY A 33 -5.70 19.05 -7.44
C GLY A 33 -7.11 19.65 -7.29
N HIS A 34 -7.55 20.40 -8.31
CA HIS A 34 -8.91 20.94 -8.31
C HIS A 34 -9.94 19.80 -8.39
N LYS A 35 -10.70 19.59 -7.30
CA LYS A 35 -11.74 18.56 -7.16
C LYS A 35 -11.25 17.13 -7.43
N LYS A 36 -9.96 16.87 -7.22
CA LYS A 36 -9.36 15.54 -7.37
C LYS A 36 -8.14 15.38 -6.48
N ILE A 37 -7.82 14.15 -6.13
CA ILE A 37 -6.61 13.77 -5.41
C ILE A 37 -5.94 12.67 -6.21
N THR A 38 -4.64 12.79 -6.49
CA THR A 38 -3.90 11.79 -7.27
C THR A 38 -2.78 11.19 -6.43
N TYR A 39 -2.72 9.86 -6.41
CA TYR A 39 -1.58 9.13 -5.88
C TYR A 39 -0.54 8.95 -6.97
N TYR A 40 0.71 9.21 -6.60
CA TYR A 40 1.88 8.94 -7.42
C TYR A 40 2.81 8.00 -6.68
N ALA A 41 3.51 7.19 -7.44
CA ALA A 41 4.62 6.39 -6.95
C ALA A 41 5.89 6.77 -7.71
N GLU A 42 6.96 7.02 -6.96
CA GLU A 42 8.27 7.36 -7.48
C GLU A 42 9.26 6.27 -7.09
N ASN A 43 9.84 5.60 -8.08
CA ASN A 43 10.86 4.59 -7.87
C ASN A 43 12.22 5.29 -7.68
N VAL A 44 12.78 5.21 -6.48
CA VAL A 44 14.09 5.83 -6.15
C VAL A 44 15.27 4.88 -6.39
N THR A 45 15.01 3.64 -6.81
CA THR A 45 16.02 2.63 -7.08
C THR A 45 16.49 2.67 -8.54
N GLU A 46 17.55 1.91 -8.83
CA GLU A 46 18.14 1.77 -10.18
C GLU A 46 17.47 0.66 -11.01
N ASN A 47 16.57 -0.12 -10.42
CA ASN A 47 15.90 -1.24 -11.09
C ASN A 47 14.40 -0.99 -11.18
N ASP A 48 13.75 -1.60 -12.16
CA ASP A 48 12.30 -1.60 -12.24
C ASP A 48 11.69 -2.34 -11.04
N ILE A 49 10.59 -1.80 -10.52
CA ILE A 49 9.91 -2.35 -9.34
C ILE A 49 8.47 -2.69 -9.70
N ASP A 50 8.01 -3.87 -9.29
CA ASP A 50 6.60 -4.23 -9.31
C ASP A 50 5.93 -3.81 -8.01
N LEU A 51 4.95 -2.92 -8.12
CA LEU A 51 4.19 -2.36 -7.00
C LEU A 51 2.77 -2.91 -7.01
N PHE A 52 2.39 -3.62 -5.94
CA PHE A 52 1.00 -3.81 -5.60
C PHE A 52 0.48 -2.57 -4.86
N PHE A 53 -0.59 -1.97 -5.37
CA PHE A 53 -1.17 -0.76 -4.79
C PHE A 53 -2.69 -0.87 -4.66
N LYS A 54 -3.22 -0.52 -3.50
CA LYS A 54 -4.66 -0.47 -3.23
C LYS A 54 -4.98 0.76 -2.40
N VAL A 55 -6.07 1.44 -2.73
CA VAL A 55 -6.56 2.57 -1.94
C VAL A 55 -7.89 2.18 -1.29
N ASN A 56 -8.00 2.36 0.01
CA ASN A 56 -9.28 2.29 0.71
C ASN A 56 -9.79 3.71 0.82
N SER A 57 -10.97 4.01 0.26
CA SER A 57 -11.51 5.38 0.33
C SER A 57 -13.02 5.42 0.49
N THR A 58 -13.51 6.44 1.18
CA THR A 58 -14.93 6.74 1.35
C THR A 58 -15.25 8.14 0.84
N GLY A 59 -16.45 8.34 0.31
CA GLY A 59 -16.87 9.66 -0.18
C GLY A 59 -16.35 10.05 -1.56
N PHE A 60 -15.83 9.11 -2.35
CA PHE A 60 -15.34 9.35 -3.72
C PHE A 60 -16.24 8.70 -4.79
N ARG A 61 -16.24 9.26 -6.01
CA ARG A 61 -17.06 8.79 -7.15
C ARG A 61 -16.71 7.38 -7.63
N ARG A 62 -15.44 7.00 -7.51
CA ARG A 62 -14.96 5.67 -7.88
C ARG A 62 -14.58 4.95 -6.60
N SER A 63 -15.09 3.74 -6.44
CA SER A 63 -14.55 2.76 -5.51
C SER A 63 -13.06 2.60 -5.81
N ALA A 64 -12.21 3.09 -4.92
CA ALA A 64 -10.76 2.93 -5.02
C ALA A 64 -10.31 1.52 -4.62
N ASP A 65 -11.28 0.70 -4.25
CA ASP A 65 -11.17 -0.61 -3.61
C ASP A 65 -10.54 -1.68 -4.52
N ARG A 66 -10.37 -1.39 -5.82
CA ARG A 66 -9.73 -2.28 -6.77
C ARG A 66 -8.21 -2.18 -6.62
N PRO A 67 -7.52 -3.26 -6.20
CA PRO A 67 -6.07 -3.28 -6.19
C PRO A 67 -5.53 -3.26 -7.63
N MET A 68 -4.34 -2.71 -7.81
CA MET A 68 -3.58 -2.70 -9.05
C MET A 68 -2.18 -3.24 -8.82
N ILE A 69 -1.59 -3.83 -9.86
CA ILE A 69 -0.18 -4.23 -9.90
C ILE A 69 0.42 -3.43 -11.05
N GLU A 70 1.43 -2.63 -10.75
CA GLU A 70 2.06 -1.73 -11.72
C GLU A 70 3.57 -1.85 -11.63
N THR A 71 4.22 -2.04 -12.78
CA THR A 71 5.67 -1.89 -12.88
C THR A 71 6.00 -0.40 -12.98
N ILE A 72 6.90 0.06 -12.10
CA ILE A 72 7.41 1.44 -12.06
C ILE A 72 8.87 1.39 -12.50
N PRO A 73 9.20 1.98 -13.66
CA PRO A 73 10.57 2.00 -14.14
C PRO A 73 11.53 2.70 -13.18
N ALA A 74 12.79 2.30 -13.19
CA ALA A 74 13.86 2.91 -12.39
C ALA A 74 13.87 4.45 -12.50
N LYS A 75 14.02 5.16 -11.38
CA LYS A 75 14.11 6.64 -11.31
C LYS A 75 12.92 7.39 -11.94
N THR A 76 11.76 6.76 -12.07
CA THR A 76 10.57 7.40 -12.63
C THR A 76 9.48 7.62 -11.61
N LYS A 77 8.68 8.67 -11.84
CA LYS A 77 7.43 8.95 -11.13
C LYS A 77 6.24 8.61 -12.02
N LYS A 78 5.33 7.77 -11.51
CA LYS A 78 4.15 7.28 -12.22
C LYS A 78 2.88 7.60 -11.46
N ALA A 79 1.85 8.07 -12.16
CA ALA A 79 0.52 8.27 -11.59
C ALA A 79 -0.17 6.91 -11.41
N LEU A 80 -0.73 6.65 -10.23
CA LEU A 80 -1.40 5.40 -9.89
C LEU A 80 -2.92 5.52 -10.04
N ILE A 81 -3.55 6.28 -9.14
CA ILE A 81 -5.00 6.45 -9.13
C ILE A 81 -5.37 7.89 -8.81
N THR A 82 -6.44 8.37 -9.45
CA THR A 82 -7.07 9.65 -9.14
C THR A 82 -8.42 9.43 -8.47
N LEU A 83 -8.59 9.99 -7.28
CA LEU A 83 -9.83 10.01 -6.53
C LEU A 83 -10.58 11.32 -6.79
N ILE A 84 -11.89 11.24 -7.03
CA ILE A 84 -12.76 12.41 -7.25
C ILE A 84 -13.80 12.49 -6.13
N PRO A 85 -13.70 13.46 -5.20
CA PRO A 85 -14.65 13.61 -4.11
C PRO A 85 -16.10 13.77 -4.59
N LEU A 86 -17.04 13.18 -3.86
CA LEU A 86 -18.46 13.46 -4.01
C LEU A 86 -18.78 14.81 -3.35
N LYS A 87 -19.70 15.57 -3.95
CA LYS A 87 -20.15 16.83 -3.37
C LYS A 87 -20.90 16.55 -2.07
N GLY A 88 -20.57 17.31 -1.02
CA GLY A 88 -21.30 17.26 0.26
C GLY A 88 -21.10 15.98 1.07
N LYS A 89 -20.04 15.20 0.82
CA LYS A 89 -19.67 14.04 1.63
C LYS A 89 -18.28 14.24 2.24
N ASP A 90 -18.11 13.76 3.45
CA ASP A 90 -16.78 13.64 4.05
C ASP A 90 -15.97 12.58 3.31
N THR A 91 -14.68 12.88 3.11
CA THR A 91 -13.76 12.01 2.38
C THR A 91 -12.68 11.47 3.30
N THR A 92 -12.53 10.15 3.32
CA THR A 92 -11.37 9.49 3.95
C THR A 92 -10.66 8.60 2.94
N HIS A 93 -9.35 8.49 3.06
CA HIS A 93 -8.53 7.70 2.14
C HIS A 93 -7.26 7.22 2.84
N THR A 94 -6.92 5.96 2.62
CA THR A 94 -5.67 5.31 3.03
C THR A 94 -5.19 4.41 1.90
N TYR A 95 -3.93 4.02 1.91
CA TYR A 95 -3.39 3.10 0.90
C TYR A 95 -2.67 1.91 1.54
N ILE A 96 -2.58 0.84 0.76
CA ILE A 96 -1.72 -0.31 0.99
C ILE A 96 -0.79 -0.37 -0.23
N ALA A 97 0.52 -0.35 0.01
CA ALA A 97 1.54 -0.42 -1.01
C ALA A 97 2.54 -1.51 -0.63
N VAL A 98 2.73 -2.49 -1.52
CA VAL A 98 3.66 -3.61 -1.31
C VAL A 98 4.55 -3.73 -2.53
N VAL A 99 5.85 -3.56 -2.31
CA VAL A 99 6.87 -3.76 -3.35
C VAL A 99 7.20 -5.24 -3.40
N THR A 100 7.06 -5.81 -4.58
CA THR A 100 7.45 -7.19 -4.85
C THR A 100 8.86 -7.18 -5.40
N LYS A 101 9.80 -7.80 -4.68
CA LYS A 101 11.11 -8.11 -5.24
C LYS A 101 10.90 -9.22 -6.25
N LYS A 102 11.52 -9.08 -7.43
CA LYS A 102 11.53 -10.12 -8.47
C LYS A 102 12.41 -11.27 -7.97
N GLU A 103 11.94 -11.99 -6.95
CA GLU A 103 12.64 -13.17 -6.44
C GLU A 103 12.59 -14.22 -7.54
N ASN A 104 13.78 -14.52 -8.05
CA ASN A 104 14.18 -15.64 -8.90
C ASN A 104 13.00 -16.32 -9.59
N ASN A 105 12.77 -15.96 -10.86
CA ASN A 105 12.00 -16.80 -11.78
C ASN A 105 12.36 -18.25 -11.49
N ILE A 106 11.40 -19.03 -11.01
CA ILE A 106 11.61 -20.46 -10.82
C ILE A 106 11.69 -21.03 -12.24
N GLU A 107 12.90 -21.10 -12.79
CA GLU A 107 13.18 -21.72 -14.07
C GLU A 107 13.04 -23.23 -13.91
N LEU A 108 11.80 -23.73 -13.90
CA LEU A 108 11.52 -25.16 -13.89
C LEU A 108 11.90 -25.74 -15.26
N ARG A 109 12.94 -26.56 -15.29
CA ARG A 109 13.30 -27.37 -16.45
C ARG A 109 12.52 -28.68 -16.41
N LYS A 110 12.27 -29.27 -17.57
CA LYS A 110 11.58 -30.58 -17.68
C LYS A 110 12.29 -31.70 -16.91
N THR A 111 13.59 -31.56 -16.65
CA THR A 111 14.42 -32.49 -15.88
C THR A 111 14.31 -32.33 -14.38
N ASP A 112 13.71 -31.24 -13.90
CA ASP A 112 13.66 -30.95 -12.48
C ASP A 112 12.65 -31.85 -11.80
N THR A 113 13.08 -32.51 -10.72
CA THR A 113 12.21 -33.38 -9.93
C THR A 113 11.32 -32.51 -9.04
N ILE A 114 10.06 -32.30 -9.45
CA ILE A 114 9.09 -31.55 -8.65
C ILE A 114 8.54 -32.45 -7.54
N ILE A 115 8.97 -32.22 -6.31
CA ILE A 115 8.35 -32.82 -5.12
C ILE A 115 7.07 -32.04 -4.83
N LYS A 116 5.91 -32.63 -5.11
CA LYS A 116 4.60 -32.06 -4.74
C LYS A 116 4.28 -32.46 -3.31
N ASP A 117 4.53 -31.56 -2.36
CA ASP A 117 3.93 -31.67 -1.03
C ASP A 117 2.53 -31.07 -1.08
N VAL A 118 1.51 -31.93 -1.09
CA VAL A 118 0.11 -31.50 -1.04
C VAL A 118 -0.32 -31.53 0.42
N MET A 119 -0.32 -30.37 1.07
CA MET A 119 -0.93 -30.24 2.38
C MET A 119 -2.45 -30.43 2.23
N ARG A 120 -2.94 -31.66 2.49
CA ARG A 120 -4.37 -31.93 2.57
C ARG A 120 -4.90 -31.27 3.84
N ILE A 121 -5.61 -30.16 3.67
CA ILE A 121 -6.43 -29.61 4.75
C ILE A 121 -7.57 -30.59 4.95
N ASP A 122 -7.52 -31.40 6.01
CA ASP A 122 -8.63 -32.27 6.37
C ASP A 122 -9.82 -31.39 6.77
N PRO A 123 -10.94 -31.41 6.01
CA PRO A 123 -12.12 -30.61 6.33
C PRO A 123 -12.74 -30.97 7.69
N ARG A 124 -12.37 -32.11 8.29
CA ARG A 124 -12.82 -32.54 9.62
C ARG A 124 -11.98 -31.95 10.76
N LYS A 125 -10.81 -31.38 10.48
CA LYS A 125 -9.96 -30.74 11.49
C LYS A 125 -10.33 -29.27 11.70
N LYS A 126 -11.62 -28.99 11.83
CA LYS A 126 -12.14 -27.72 12.35
C LYS A 126 -13.11 -28.01 13.48
N LYS A 127 -12.55 -28.25 14.66
CA LYS A 127 -13.15 -28.03 15.99
C LYS A 127 -12.16 -28.50 17.05
N ASN A 128 -11.54 -27.55 17.74
CA ASN A 128 -11.70 -27.31 19.19
C ASN A 128 -10.98 -26.00 19.52
#